data_AF-A0A0G4PWY1-F1
#
_entry.id   AF-A0A0G4PWY1-F1
#
_cell.length_a   1.000
_cell.length_b   1.000
_cell.length_c   1.000
_cell.angle_alpha   90.00
_cell.angle_beta   90.00
_cell.angle_gamma   90.00
#
_symmetry.space_group_name_H-M   'P 1'
#
loop_
_entity.id
_entity.type
_entity.pdbx_description
1 polymer ?
#
loop_
_entity_poly.entity_id
_entity_poly.type
_entity_poly.pdbx_seq_one_letter_code
_entity_poly.pdbx_strand_id
1 'polypeptide(L)'
;MEGGWDVSSWRRDTVKEAFNGWFKNITENVLRNCSLTSHGLHYYFTLLASILSTSFTPQALLEELASSPADVIRPISLSTTHSLGAVHRTVNTAAKIHLTACACLQRFISRLESAEPRRPMASDANVIDWVNRILPPPKGGELIQFDIDLPSWIETYRTHRGLWKLELFHQIYNAAINHWLWYTCDLDGFIEQYIEWCRNPGGIEELQTISECVVDLCSSKPTILSYRASYLVTIPPPTDLAVQTCWPLPNIQNTQVDSTWRRSPRFAKGRNAVLGSFNALRGGEKGRSYHALWKVDFKAFRRLGIPLWDMWRLYQMRLMAQSRSVLSPRGNLVGGESEQTEWPPWIEAYV
;
A
#
# COMPACT_ATOMS: atom_id res chain seq x y z
N MET A 1 55.14 -7.92 -7.83
CA MET A 1 53.94 -7.63 -8.64
C MET A 1 53.04 -8.84 -8.54
N GLU A 2 52.25 -8.92 -7.48
CA GLU A 2 51.19 -9.93 -7.37
C GLU A 2 49.95 -9.34 -8.02
N GLY A 3 49.60 -9.87 -9.20
CA GLY A 3 48.35 -9.57 -9.87
C GLY A 3 47.20 -10.19 -9.08
N GLY A 4 46.57 -9.40 -8.23
CA GLY A 4 45.28 -9.73 -7.63
C GLY A 4 44.24 -9.82 -8.75
N TRP A 5 43.96 -11.03 -9.21
CA TRP A 5 42.83 -11.30 -10.08
C TRP A 5 41.56 -10.95 -9.30
N ASP A 6 40.85 -9.91 -9.74
CA ASP A 6 39.59 -9.49 -9.15
C ASP A 6 38.48 -10.51 -9.49
N VAL A 7 38.44 -11.58 -8.71
CA VAL A 7 37.43 -12.64 -8.77
C VAL A 7 36.01 -12.08 -8.62
N SER A 8 35.85 -10.90 -8.01
CA SER A 8 34.57 -10.23 -7.82
C SER A 8 34.06 -9.55 -9.09
N SER A 9 34.95 -9.04 -9.95
CA SER A 9 34.60 -8.52 -11.27
C SER A 9 34.21 -9.66 -12.19
N TRP A 10 35.04 -10.71 -12.23
CA TRP A 10 34.80 -11.87 -13.12
C TRP A 10 33.45 -12.55 -12.83
N ARG A 11 33.11 -12.77 -11.55
CA ARG A 11 31.79 -13.30 -11.16
C ARG A 11 30.63 -12.38 -11.54
N ARG A 12 30.81 -11.06 -11.44
CA ARG A 12 29.76 -10.10 -11.82
C ARG A 12 29.50 -10.11 -13.32
N ASP A 13 30.57 -10.19 -14.11
CA ASP A 13 30.48 -10.23 -15.57
C ASP A 13 29.82 -11.52 -16.05
N THR A 14 30.19 -12.67 -15.48
CA THR A 14 29.54 -13.96 -15.80
C THR A 14 28.05 -13.98 -15.42
N VAL A 15 27.69 -13.42 -14.26
CA VAL A 15 26.27 -13.33 -13.83
C VAL A 15 25.47 -12.41 -14.76
N LYS A 16 26.09 -11.30 -15.20
CA LYS A 16 25.48 -10.35 -16.12
C LYS A 16 25.26 -10.97 -17.50
N GLU A 17 26.24 -11.71 -18.02
CA GLU A 17 26.13 -12.44 -19.29
C GLU A 17 25.06 -13.54 -19.22
N ALA A 18 25.04 -14.31 -18.13
CA ALA A 18 24.01 -15.32 -17.89
C ALA A 18 22.60 -14.70 -17.82
N PHE A 19 22.46 -13.56 -17.15
CA PHE A 19 21.19 -12.83 -17.12
C PHE A 19 20.78 -12.37 -18.53
N ASN A 20 21.68 -11.75 -19.30
CA ASN A 20 21.36 -11.24 -20.63
C ASN A 20 20.84 -12.34 -21.58
N GLY A 21 21.42 -13.55 -21.52
CA GLY A 21 20.97 -14.68 -22.34
C GLY A 21 19.64 -15.29 -21.90
N TRP A 22 19.30 -15.19 -20.61
CA TRP A 22 18.18 -15.91 -19.98
C TRP A 22 17.20 -15.00 -19.23
N PHE A 23 17.23 -13.69 -19.53
CA PHE A 23 16.57 -12.68 -18.69
C PHE A 23 15.07 -12.94 -18.52
N LYS A 24 14.40 -13.45 -19.56
CA LYS A 24 12.98 -13.78 -19.51
C LYS A 24 12.70 -14.87 -18.49
N ASN A 25 13.37 -16.03 -18.63
CA ASN A 25 13.19 -17.17 -17.74
C ASN A 25 13.58 -16.83 -16.29
N ILE A 26 14.69 -16.12 -16.09
CA ILE A 26 15.12 -15.71 -14.76
C ILE A 26 14.10 -14.77 -14.14
N THR A 27 13.64 -13.75 -14.88
CA THR A 27 12.67 -12.78 -14.38
C THR A 27 11.34 -13.45 -14.07
N GLU A 28 10.81 -14.30 -14.95
CA GLU A 28 9.58 -15.05 -14.68
C GLU A 28 9.71 -15.95 -13.46
N ASN A 29 10.84 -16.63 -13.29
CA ASN A 29 11.08 -17.47 -12.12
C ASN A 29 11.13 -16.63 -10.83
N VAL A 30 11.78 -15.46 -10.86
CA VAL A 30 11.79 -14.53 -9.72
C VAL A 30 10.38 -14.01 -9.42
N LEU A 31 9.62 -13.61 -10.44
CA LEU A 31 8.24 -13.13 -10.27
C LEU A 31 7.31 -14.21 -9.71
N ARG A 32 7.53 -15.48 -10.07
CA ARG A 32 6.76 -16.64 -9.55
C ARG A 32 7.12 -16.97 -8.10
N ASN A 33 8.38 -16.86 -7.72
CA ASN A 33 8.85 -17.24 -6.39
C ASN A 33 8.82 -16.09 -5.36
N CYS A 34 8.71 -14.84 -5.81
CA CYS A 34 8.57 -13.71 -4.90
C CYS A 34 7.15 -13.66 -4.30
N SER A 35 7.08 -13.50 -2.98
CA SER A 35 5.84 -13.59 -2.20
C SER A 35 4.82 -12.51 -2.56
N LEU A 36 5.26 -11.37 -3.09
CA LEU A 36 4.37 -10.29 -3.49
C LEU A 36 3.90 -10.42 -4.95
N THR A 37 4.83 -10.68 -5.87
CA THR A 37 4.53 -10.73 -7.31
C THR A 37 3.73 -11.95 -7.71
N SER A 38 3.92 -13.08 -7.04
CA SER A 38 3.08 -14.29 -7.19
C SER A 38 1.59 -14.03 -6.89
N HIS A 39 1.28 -12.99 -6.12
CA HIS A 39 -0.09 -12.61 -5.73
C HIS A 39 -0.63 -11.40 -6.51
N GLY A 40 -0.20 -11.27 -7.76
CA GLY A 40 -0.77 -10.31 -8.71
C GLY A 40 0.07 -9.06 -8.94
N LEU A 41 1.10 -8.76 -8.13
CA LEU A 41 1.93 -7.59 -8.42
C LEU A 41 2.81 -7.75 -9.67
N HIS A 42 3.00 -8.98 -10.16
CA HIS A 42 3.64 -9.23 -11.46
C HIS A 42 2.92 -8.52 -12.61
N TYR A 43 1.62 -8.25 -12.48
CA TYR A 43 0.83 -7.52 -13.47
C TYR A 43 1.40 -6.11 -13.73
N TYR A 44 1.69 -5.36 -12.67
CA TYR A 44 2.26 -4.02 -12.78
C TYR A 44 3.65 -4.07 -13.41
N PHE A 45 4.43 -5.09 -13.06
CA PHE A 45 5.74 -5.33 -13.65
C PHE A 45 5.64 -5.58 -15.16
N THR A 46 4.77 -6.51 -15.59
CA THR A 46 4.65 -6.86 -17.01
C THR A 46 4.06 -5.72 -17.82
N LEU A 47 3.07 -5.00 -17.29
CA LEU A 47 2.50 -3.82 -17.95
C LEU A 47 3.52 -2.70 -18.08
N LEU A 48 4.30 -2.42 -17.03
CA LEU A 48 5.37 -1.43 -17.09
C LEU A 48 6.45 -1.85 -18.10
N ALA A 49 6.86 -3.11 -18.12
CA ALA A 49 7.80 -3.63 -19.11
C ALA A 49 7.25 -3.49 -20.55
N SER A 50 5.94 -3.63 -20.73
CA SER A 50 5.28 -3.36 -22.02
C SER A 50 5.36 -1.88 -22.39
N ILE A 51 4.98 -0.96 -21.49
CA ILE A 51 5.03 0.49 -21.73
C ILE A 51 6.45 0.97 -22.05
N LEU A 52 7.45 0.41 -21.38
CA LEU A 52 8.86 0.72 -21.63
C LEU A 52 9.40 0.06 -22.92
N SER A 53 8.63 -0.83 -23.55
CA SER A 53 8.92 -1.35 -24.88
C SER A 53 8.37 -0.41 -25.95
N THR A 54 9.11 -0.24 -27.04
CA THR A 54 8.76 0.71 -28.12
C THR A 54 7.52 0.31 -28.91
N SER A 55 6.99 -0.89 -28.72
CA SER A 55 5.85 -1.42 -29.48
C SER A 55 4.49 -1.26 -28.79
N PHE A 56 4.43 -0.70 -27.58
CA PHE A 56 3.18 -0.62 -26.82
C PHE A 56 2.37 0.62 -27.21
N THR A 57 1.08 0.41 -27.51
CA THR A 57 0.20 1.45 -28.07
C THR A 57 -0.75 2.02 -27.03
N PRO A 58 -1.21 3.28 -27.21
CA PRO A 58 -2.29 3.87 -26.42
C PRO A 58 -3.53 2.98 -26.34
N GLN A 59 -3.94 2.41 -27.47
CA GLN A 59 -5.14 1.57 -27.55
C GLN A 59 -5.02 0.31 -26.68
N ALA A 60 -3.86 -0.37 -26.73
CA ALA A 60 -3.60 -1.53 -25.89
C ALA A 60 -3.62 -1.18 -24.40
N LEU A 61 -3.15 0.01 -24.02
CA LEU A 61 -3.28 0.51 -22.65
C LEU A 61 -4.74 0.74 -22.24
N LEU A 62 -5.55 1.37 -23.09
CA LEU A 62 -6.95 1.66 -22.75
C LEU A 62 -7.78 0.38 -22.62
N GLU A 63 -7.54 -0.61 -23.49
CA GLU A 63 -8.14 -1.95 -23.38
C GLU A 63 -7.73 -2.65 -22.09
N GLU A 64 -6.47 -2.48 -21.69
CA GLU A 64 -5.92 -3.00 -20.45
C GLU A 64 -6.60 -2.41 -19.21
N LEU A 65 -6.79 -1.09 -19.18
CA LEU A 65 -7.42 -0.38 -18.07
C LEU A 65 -8.94 -0.57 -18.02
N ALA A 66 -9.58 -0.80 -19.17
CA ALA A 66 -11.00 -1.14 -19.25
C ALA A 66 -11.29 -2.57 -18.78
N SER A 67 -10.31 -3.46 -18.84
CA SER A 67 -10.44 -4.83 -18.34
C SER A 67 -10.50 -4.85 -16.81
N SER A 68 -11.58 -5.42 -16.28
CA SER A 68 -11.76 -5.59 -14.82
C SER A 68 -10.58 -6.38 -14.23
N PRO A 69 -9.87 -5.85 -13.21
CA PRO A 69 -8.76 -6.54 -12.55
C PRO A 69 -9.16 -7.88 -11.91
N ALA A 70 -10.46 -8.11 -11.69
CA ALA A 70 -11.00 -9.33 -11.07
C ALA A 70 -11.18 -10.48 -12.08
N ASP A 71 -11.28 -10.18 -13.38
CA ASP A 71 -11.77 -11.15 -14.38
C ASP A 71 -10.66 -11.87 -15.15
N VAL A 72 -9.39 -11.46 -15.00
CA VAL A 72 -8.29 -12.06 -15.78
C VAL A 72 -7.15 -12.49 -14.86
N ILE A 73 -7.05 -13.80 -14.60
CA ILE A 73 -5.82 -14.39 -14.08
C ILE A 73 -4.77 -14.31 -15.18
N ARG A 74 -3.87 -13.32 -15.09
CA ARG A 74 -2.77 -13.22 -16.06
C ARG A 74 -1.66 -14.21 -15.74
N PRO A 75 -1.14 -14.93 -16.75
CA PRO A 75 0.03 -15.76 -16.56
C PRO A 75 1.24 -14.88 -16.22
N ILE A 76 2.11 -15.38 -15.34
CA ILE A 76 3.42 -14.78 -15.07
C ILE A 76 4.35 -15.14 -16.23
N SER A 77 4.17 -14.42 -17.34
CA SER A 77 4.91 -14.61 -18.58
C SER A 77 5.25 -13.25 -19.18
N LEU A 78 6.50 -13.10 -19.62
CA LEU A 78 6.96 -11.94 -20.34
C LEU A 78 6.60 -12.08 -21.82
N SER A 79 6.15 -10.98 -22.41
CA SER A 79 5.80 -10.94 -23.81
C SER A 79 7.03 -11.19 -24.68
N THR A 80 6.82 -11.74 -25.88
CA THR A 80 7.86 -11.79 -26.92
C THR A 80 8.40 -10.39 -27.23
N THR A 81 7.55 -9.36 -27.13
CA THR A 81 7.87 -7.95 -27.37
C THR A 81 8.66 -7.26 -26.25
N HIS A 82 8.87 -7.91 -25.10
CA HIS A 82 9.69 -7.33 -24.02
C HIS A 82 11.18 -7.42 -24.37
N SER A 83 11.84 -6.26 -24.44
CA SER A 83 13.28 -6.15 -24.64
C SER A 83 14.05 -6.29 -23.32
N LEU A 84 15.32 -6.71 -23.40
CA LEU A 84 16.21 -6.77 -22.23
C LEU A 84 16.28 -5.43 -21.51
N GLY A 85 16.39 -4.33 -22.27
CA GLY A 85 16.46 -2.97 -21.73
C GLY A 85 15.19 -2.56 -20.98
N ALA A 86 14.01 -2.92 -21.49
CA ALA A 86 12.75 -2.68 -20.80
C ALA A 86 12.68 -3.46 -19.49
N VAL A 87 13.03 -4.76 -19.49
CA VAL A 87 13.03 -5.59 -18.28
C VAL A 87 14.04 -5.08 -17.24
N HIS A 88 15.25 -4.69 -17.65
CA HIS A 88 16.25 -4.10 -16.73
C HIS A 88 15.70 -2.85 -16.03
N ARG A 89 15.06 -1.94 -16.78
CA ARG A 89 14.45 -0.74 -16.20
C ARG A 89 13.34 -1.10 -15.21
N THR A 90 12.47 -2.05 -15.57
CA THR A 90 11.41 -2.51 -14.67
C THR A 90 11.96 -3.17 -13.40
N VAL A 91 13.08 -3.91 -13.47
CA VAL A 91 13.77 -4.47 -12.30
C VAL A 91 14.31 -3.35 -11.39
N ASN A 92 14.95 -2.33 -11.96
CA ASN A 92 15.40 -1.17 -11.19
C ASN A 92 14.23 -0.43 -10.52
N THR A 93 13.12 -0.31 -11.23
CA THR A 93 11.87 0.24 -10.69
C THR A 93 11.33 -0.60 -9.54
N ALA A 94 11.34 -1.94 -9.66
CA ALA A 94 10.92 -2.82 -8.57
C ALA A 94 11.80 -2.65 -7.32
N ALA A 95 13.11 -2.49 -7.49
CA ALA A 95 14.03 -2.20 -6.38
C ALA A 95 13.73 -0.83 -5.73
N LYS A 96 13.50 0.21 -6.54
CA LYS A 96 13.07 1.54 -6.06
C LYS A 96 11.77 1.46 -5.25
N ILE A 97 10.78 0.73 -5.76
CA ILE A 97 9.50 0.52 -5.07
C ILE A 97 9.71 -0.21 -3.75
N HIS A 98 10.55 -1.25 -3.73
CA HIS A 98 10.80 -2.02 -2.50
C HIS A 98 11.45 -1.17 -1.41
N LEU A 99 12.49 -0.39 -1.74
CA LEU A 99 13.14 0.52 -0.80
C LEU A 99 12.17 1.60 -0.28
N THR A 100 11.36 2.18 -1.18
CA THR A 100 10.35 3.17 -0.81
C THR A 100 9.27 2.56 0.08
N ALA A 101 8.85 1.31 -0.19
CA ALA A 101 7.88 0.60 0.63
C ALA A 101 8.39 0.38 2.06
N CYS A 102 9.66 -0.02 2.21
CA CYS A 102 10.30 -0.19 3.51
C CYS A 102 10.33 1.14 4.28
N ALA A 103 10.73 2.23 3.62
CA ALA A 103 10.72 3.57 4.21
C ALA A 103 9.31 4.01 4.64
N CYS A 104 8.28 3.77 3.82
CA CYS A 104 6.89 4.06 4.16
C CYS A 104 6.43 3.28 5.40
N LEU A 105 6.66 1.97 5.43
CA LEU A 105 6.27 1.10 6.55
C LEU A 105 6.98 1.51 7.85
N GLN A 106 8.29 1.76 7.79
CA GLN A 106 9.06 2.27 8.92
C GLN A 106 8.48 3.59 9.42
N ARG A 107 8.16 4.52 8.52
CA ARG A 107 7.61 5.82 8.89
C ARG A 107 6.26 5.69 9.58
N PHE A 108 5.38 4.83 9.08
CA PHE A 108 4.10 4.60 9.73
C PHE A 108 4.24 3.93 11.10
N ILE A 109 5.13 2.94 11.23
CA ILE A 109 5.43 2.29 12.52
C ILE A 109 5.95 3.31 13.53
N SER A 110 6.93 4.13 13.17
CA SER A 110 7.47 5.16 14.08
C SER A 110 6.43 6.20 14.48
N ARG A 111 5.47 6.51 13.60
CA ARG A 111 4.33 7.37 13.95
C ARG A 111 3.36 6.68 14.91
N LEU A 112 3.10 5.39 14.76
CA LEU A 112 2.30 4.62 15.71
C LEU A 112 2.97 4.56 17.09
N GLU A 113 4.28 4.31 17.14
CA GLU A 113 5.07 4.31 18.37
C GLU A 113 4.98 5.66 19.10
N SER A 114 4.90 6.75 18.34
CA SER A 114 4.84 8.13 18.87
C SER A 114 3.41 8.65 19.11
N ALA A 115 2.37 7.90 18.73
CA ALA A 115 0.99 8.41 18.69
C ALA A 115 0.35 8.58 20.07
N GLU A 116 0.90 7.96 21.13
CA GLU A 116 0.35 7.95 22.49
C GLU A 116 -1.20 7.89 22.54
N PRO A 117 -1.84 6.86 21.95
CA PRO A 117 -3.29 6.79 21.88
C PRO A 117 -3.89 6.73 23.28
N ARG A 118 -5.02 7.41 23.46
CA ARG A 118 -5.69 7.54 24.75
C ARG A 118 -7.11 7.03 24.68
N ARG A 119 -7.52 6.34 25.75
CA ARG A 119 -8.90 5.98 26.01
C ARG A 119 -9.57 7.09 26.83
N PRO A 120 -10.70 7.65 26.39
CA PRO A 120 -11.44 8.63 27.18
C PRO A 120 -11.86 8.03 28.53
N MET A 121 -11.72 8.78 29.62
CA MET A 121 -12.23 8.40 30.95
C MET A 121 -13.56 9.09 31.31
N ALA A 122 -14.26 9.66 30.33
CA ALA A 122 -15.53 10.34 30.54
C ALA A 122 -16.71 9.35 30.55
N SER A 123 -17.88 9.72 31.06
CA SER A 123 -19.09 8.89 30.90
C SER A 123 -19.53 8.80 29.43
N ASP A 124 -20.30 7.78 29.05
CA ASP A 124 -20.81 7.60 27.69
C ASP A 124 -21.50 8.84 27.13
N ALA A 125 -22.36 9.48 27.94
CA ALA A 125 -23.05 10.70 27.57
C ALA A 125 -22.06 11.84 27.23
N ASN A 126 -21.01 12.00 28.03
CA ASN A 126 -20.00 13.04 27.83
C ASN A 126 -19.12 12.78 26.61
N VAL A 127 -18.82 11.52 26.30
CA VAL A 127 -18.10 11.21 25.07
C VAL A 127 -18.97 11.36 23.86
N ILE A 128 -20.24 10.93 23.87
CA ILE A 128 -21.18 11.19 22.76
C ILE A 128 -21.28 12.71 22.51
N ASP A 129 -21.37 13.52 23.56
CA ASP A 129 -21.41 14.97 23.43
C ASP A 129 -20.08 15.55 22.91
N TRP A 130 -18.93 15.05 23.37
CA TRP A 130 -17.62 15.43 22.80
C TRP A 130 -17.47 15.05 21.33
N VAL A 131 -17.82 13.81 20.99
CA VAL A 131 -17.91 13.23 19.66
C VAL A 131 -18.74 14.12 18.72
N ASN A 132 -19.86 14.64 19.23
CA ASN A 132 -20.74 15.57 18.53
C ASN A 132 -20.27 17.03 18.56
N ARG A 133 -19.08 17.28 19.13
CA ARG A 133 -18.46 18.60 19.34
C ARG A 133 -19.29 19.55 20.19
N ILE A 134 -20.17 19.00 21.04
CA ILE A 134 -20.94 19.73 22.04
C ILE A 134 -20.05 20.03 23.26
N LEU A 135 -19.18 19.09 23.62
CA LEU A 135 -18.20 19.23 24.69
C LEU A 135 -16.75 19.24 24.16
N PRO A 136 -15.81 19.91 24.85
CA PRO A 136 -14.39 19.81 24.54
C PRO A 136 -13.87 18.38 24.75
N PRO A 137 -12.75 18.00 24.10
CA PRO A 137 -12.12 16.71 24.34
C PRO A 137 -11.83 16.49 25.83
N PRO A 138 -12.08 15.27 26.35
CA PRO A 138 -11.82 14.96 27.74
C PRO A 138 -10.35 15.27 28.08
N LYS A 139 -10.13 16.02 29.17
CA LYS A 139 -8.81 16.53 29.59
C LYS A 139 -7.88 15.46 30.18
N GLY A 140 -8.19 14.19 29.98
CA GLY A 140 -7.46 13.05 30.46
C GLY A 140 -7.91 11.78 29.75
N GLY A 141 -7.06 10.78 29.76
CA GLY A 141 -7.34 9.48 29.17
C GLY A 141 -6.28 8.48 29.56
N GLU A 142 -6.69 7.23 29.71
CA GLU A 142 -5.79 6.12 29.97
C GLU A 142 -4.94 5.88 28.71
N LEU A 143 -3.63 5.84 28.87
CA LEU A 143 -2.73 5.55 27.76
C LEU A 143 -2.95 4.10 27.32
N ILE A 144 -3.25 3.89 26.05
CA ILE A 144 -3.38 2.56 25.48
C ILE A 144 -1.99 2.12 25.05
N GLN A 145 -1.42 1.21 25.83
CA GLN A 145 -0.21 0.50 25.41
C GLN A 145 -0.61 -0.69 24.53
N PHE A 146 0.03 -0.79 23.38
CA PHE A 146 -0.01 -1.98 22.55
C PHE A 146 1.35 -2.19 21.93
N ASP A 147 1.69 -3.45 21.75
CA ASP A 147 2.92 -3.81 21.08
C ASP A 147 2.76 -3.62 19.58
N ILE A 148 3.77 -3.04 18.95
CA ILE A 148 3.79 -2.80 17.51
C ILE A 148 4.53 -3.94 16.83
N ASP A 149 3.76 -4.83 16.20
CA ASP A 149 4.32 -5.91 15.40
C ASP A 149 4.94 -5.40 14.10
N LEU A 150 5.94 -6.16 13.60
CA LEU A 150 6.42 -6.00 12.23
C LEU A 150 5.25 -6.09 11.22
N PRO A 151 5.34 -5.41 10.06
CA PRO A 151 4.30 -5.44 9.06
C PRO A 151 4.00 -6.85 8.62
N SER A 152 2.72 -7.15 8.58
CA SER A 152 2.29 -8.41 8.00
C SER A 152 2.49 -8.39 6.48
N TRP A 153 2.39 -9.58 5.89
CA TRP A 153 2.48 -9.72 4.43
C TRP A 153 1.46 -8.83 3.70
N ILE A 154 0.21 -8.74 4.19
CA ILE A 154 -0.82 -7.96 3.51
C ILE A 154 -0.56 -6.44 3.59
N GLU A 155 0.00 -5.96 4.69
CA GLU A 155 0.37 -4.54 4.87
C GLU A 155 1.51 -4.17 3.91
N THR A 156 2.50 -5.06 3.82
CA THR A 156 3.60 -4.93 2.86
C THR A 156 3.09 -4.96 1.43
N TYR A 157 2.19 -5.90 1.11
CA TYR A 157 1.59 -6.04 -0.22
C TYR A 157 0.82 -4.79 -0.64
N ARG A 158 -0.04 -4.24 0.23
CA ARG A 158 -0.81 -3.01 -0.03
C ARG A 158 0.09 -1.81 -0.26
N THR A 159 1.15 -1.69 0.53
CA THR A 159 2.15 -0.64 0.36
C THR A 159 2.83 -0.73 -1.01
N HIS A 160 3.29 -1.92 -1.39
CA HIS A 160 3.90 -2.14 -2.71
C HIS A 160 2.90 -1.88 -3.84
N ARG A 161 1.65 -2.32 -3.69
CA ARG A 161 0.60 -2.09 -4.69
C ARG A 161 0.35 -0.60 -4.92
N GLY A 162 0.22 0.19 -3.87
CA GLY A 162 0.06 1.64 -3.98
C GLY A 162 1.23 2.30 -4.71
N LEU A 163 2.46 1.90 -4.39
CA LEU A 163 3.67 2.39 -5.07
C LEU A 163 3.73 1.95 -6.54
N TRP A 164 3.39 0.70 -6.85
CA TRP A 164 3.29 0.24 -8.23
C TRP A 164 2.26 1.04 -9.05
N LYS A 165 1.13 1.43 -8.45
CA LYS A 165 0.16 2.33 -9.08
C LYS A 165 0.77 3.72 -9.35
N LEU A 166 1.39 4.35 -8.36
CA LEU A 166 2.03 5.67 -8.55
C LEU A 166 3.08 5.64 -9.67
N GLU A 167 3.94 4.63 -9.66
CA GLU A 167 4.99 4.49 -10.67
C GLU A 167 4.43 4.18 -12.06
N LEU A 168 3.45 3.28 -12.16
CA LEU A 168 2.80 2.97 -13.43
C LEU A 168 2.16 4.23 -14.03
N PHE A 169 1.45 5.01 -13.21
CA PHE A 169 0.89 6.28 -13.64
C PHE A 169 1.96 7.23 -14.16
N HIS A 170 3.07 7.39 -13.44
CA HIS A 170 4.19 8.23 -13.85
C HIS A 170 4.73 7.83 -15.23
N GLN A 171 4.93 6.54 -15.46
CA GLN A 171 5.52 6.03 -16.70
C GLN A 171 4.54 6.14 -17.87
N ILE A 172 3.24 5.92 -17.64
CA ILE A 172 2.20 6.18 -18.63
C ILE A 172 2.12 7.68 -18.95
N TYR A 173 2.12 8.53 -17.94
CA TYR A 173 2.04 9.99 -18.12
C TYR A 173 3.23 10.50 -18.94
N ASN A 174 4.44 10.01 -18.65
CA ASN A 174 5.62 10.32 -19.45
C ASN A 174 5.50 9.81 -20.90
N ALA A 175 4.98 8.60 -21.10
CA ALA A 175 4.78 8.05 -22.44
C ALA A 175 3.72 8.82 -23.23
N ALA A 176 2.61 9.19 -22.58
CA ALA A 176 1.55 10.00 -23.16
C ALA A 176 2.07 11.34 -23.69
N ILE A 177 2.91 12.02 -22.92
CA ILE A 177 3.46 13.33 -23.30
C ILE A 177 4.58 13.21 -24.33
N ASN A 178 5.52 12.28 -24.14
CA ASN A 178 6.78 12.29 -24.90
C ASN A 178 6.82 11.30 -26.07
N HIS A 179 5.98 10.27 -26.06
CA HIS A 179 6.00 9.20 -27.07
C HIS A 179 4.71 9.15 -27.87
N TRP A 180 3.56 9.17 -27.21
CA TRP A 180 2.26 9.11 -27.87
C TRP A 180 1.69 10.47 -28.24
N LEU A 181 2.29 11.56 -27.72
CA LEU A 181 1.95 12.94 -28.02
C LEU A 181 0.45 13.24 -27.84
N TRP A 182 -0.13 12.75 -26.74
CA TRP A 182 -1.54 12.92 -26.44
C TRP A 182 -1.92 14.40 -26.27
N TYR A 183 -3.11 14.75 -26.76
CA TYR A 183 -3.69 16.06 -26.48
C TYR A 183 -4.18 16.14 -25.03
N THR A 184 -4.37 17.36 -24.53
CA THR A 184 -4.81 17.61 -23.15
C THR A 184 -6.13 16.91 -22.82
N CYS A 185 -7.08 16.86 -23.76
CA CYS A 185 -8.34 16.16 -23.58
C CYS A 185 -8.18 14.64 -23.40
N ASP A 186 -7.28 14.02 -24.16
CA ASP A 186 -7.01 12.58 -24.09
C ASP A 186 -6.33 12.24 -22.77
N LEU A 187 -5.37 13.08 -22.36
CA LEU A 187 -4.69 12.96 -21.08
C LEU A 187 -5.66 13.09 -19.90
N ASP A 188 -6.58 14.04 -19.95
CA ASP A 188 -7.61 14.22 -18.93
C ASP A 188 -8.56 13.00 -18.84
N GLY A 189 -9.02 12.49 -19.99
CA GLY A 189 -9.86 11.29 -20.06
C GLY A 189 -9.14 10.05 -19.51
N PHE A 190 -7.85 9.90 -19.83
CA PHE A 190 -7.01 8.85 -19.24
C PHE A 190 -6.88 8.98 -17.73
N ILE A 191 -6.64 10.19 -17.21
CA ILE A 191 -6.49 10.41 -15.76
C ILE A 191 -7.76 9.96 -15.04
N GLU A 192 -8.93 10.30 -15.56
CA GLU A 192 -10.21 9.86 -14.99
C GLU A 192 -10.35 8.33 -15.00
N GLN A 193 -10.06 7.69 -16.14
CA GLN A 193 -10.11 6.24 -16.26
C GLN A 193 -9.11 5.54 -15.33
N TYR A 194 -7.90 6.09 -15.20
CA TYR A 194 -6.86 5.55 -14.32
C TYR A 194 -7.24 5.66 -12.85
N ILE A 195 -7.86 6.77 -12.44
CA ILE A 195 -8.36 6.96 -11.08
C ILE A 195 -9.47 5.93 -10.78
N GLU A 196 -10.38 5.70 -11.72
CA GLU A 196 -11.42 4.68 -11.57
C GLU A 196 -10.81 3.28 -11.46
N TRP A 197 -9.85 2.96 -12.32
CA TRP A 197 -9.10 1.70 -12.26
C TRP A 197 -8.41 1.51 -10.90
N CYS A 198 -7.83 2.58 -10.34
CA CYS A 198 -7.18 2.54 -9.04
C CYS A 198 -8.11 2.21 -7.87
N ARG A 199 -9.44 2.42 -7.99
CA ARG A 199 -10.39 2.14 -6.92
C ARG A 199 -10.41 0.65 -6.53
N ASN A 200 -10.01 -0.24 -7.43
CA ASN A 200 -9.95 -1.68 -7.15
C ASN A 200 -8.60 -2.30 -7.55
N PRO A 201 -8.04 -3.23 -6.78
CA PRO A 201 -8.29 -3.44 -5.34
C PRO A 201 -7.65 -2.32 -4.50
N GLY A 202 -8.14 -2.15 -3.27
CA GLY A 202 -7.52 -1.28 -2.25
C GLY A 202 -8.12 0.12 -2.09
N GLY A 203 -8.90 0.64 -3.03
CA GLY A 203 -9.52 1.97 -2.92
C GLY A 203 -8.55 3.14 -3.05
N ILE A 204 -9.10 4.34 -3.18
CA ILE A 204 -8.32 5.59 -3.33
C ILE A 204 -7.55 5.96 -2.05
N GLU A 205 -8.06 5.59 -0.87
CA GLU A 205 -7.44 5.92 0.43
C GLU A 205 -6.09 5.23 0.62
N GLU A 206 -5.91 4.01 0.09
CA GLU A 206 -4.61 3.32 0.08
C GLU A 206 -3.58 4.15 -0.73
N LEU A 207 -3.97 4.61 -1.92
CA LEU A 207 -3.09 5.38 -2.80
C LEU A 207 -2.76 6.76 -2.21
N GLN A 208 -3.74 7.44 -1.63
CA GLN A 208 -3.54 8.72 -0.94
C GLN A 208 -2.63 8.58 0.28
N THR A 209 -2.81 7.51 1.07
CA THR A 209 -1.97 7.23 2.23
C THR A 209 -0.50 7.06 1.83
N ILE A 210 -0.26 6.28 0.78
CA ILE A 210 1.09 6.08 0.23
C ILE A 210 1.66 7.38 -0.32
N SER A 211 0.89 8.12 -1.11
CA SER A 211 1.33 9.41 -1.67
C SER A 211 1.73 10.41 -0.59
N GLU A 212 0.89 10.59 0.43
CA GLU A 212 1.19 11.48 1.56
C GLU A 212 2.44 11.05 2.33
N CYS A 213 2.68 9.73 2.45
CA CYS A 213 3.89 9.20 3.08
C CYS A 213 5.13 9.43 2.22
N VAL A 214 5.05 9.21 0.91
CA VAL A 214 6.13 9.51 -0.03
C VAL A 214 6.50 10.99 0.05
N VAL A 215 5.52 11.90 0.02
CA VAL A 215 5.76 13.34 0.17
C VAL A 215 6.46 13.70 1.49
N ASP A 216 6.11 13.03 2.59
CA ASP A 216 6.76 13.25 3.88
C ASP A 216 8.17 12.66 3.98
N LEU A 217 8.47 11.62 3.20
CA LEU A 217 9.77 10.94 3.18
C LEU A 217 10.79 11.62 2.27
N CYS A 218 10.35 12.45 1.34
CA CYS A 218 11.25 13.10 0.38
C CYS A 218 11.88 14.35 0.98
N SER A 219 13.19 14.48 0.83
CA SER A 219 13.90 15.73 1.15
C SER A 219 13.53 16.87 0.21
N SER A 220 13.15 16.54 -1.03
CA SER A 220 12.66 17.46 -2.06
C SER A 220 11.16 17.25 -2.27
N LYS A 221 10.41 18.30 -2.63
CA LYS A 221 8.98 18.17 -2.89
C LYS A 221 8.75 17.29 -4.13
N PRO A 222 8.02 16.15 -4.03
CA PRO A 222 7.73 15.32 -5.19
C PRO A 222 6.94 16.07 -6.25
N THR A 223 7.15 15.68 -7.51
CA THR A 223 6.41 16.26 -8.64
C THR A 223 4.98 15.74 -8.60
N ILE A 224 4.01 16.66 -8.55
CA ILE A 224 2.60 16.36 -8.74
C ILE A 224 2.36 16.24 -10.24
N LEU A 225 1.87 15.09 -10.68
CA LEU A 225 1.68 14.79 -12.10
C LEU A 225 0.28 15.20 -12.61
N SER A 226 -0.69 15.39 -11.71
CA SER A 226 -2.04 15.81 -12.06
C SER A 226 -2.61 16.75 -11.01
N TYR A 227 -3.14 17.90 -11.45
CA TYR A 227 -3.86 18.82 -10.57
C TYR A 227 -5.24 18.28 -10.15
N ARG A 228 -5.85 17.43 -10.99
CA ARG A 228 -7.14 16.77 -10.72
C ARG A 228 -7.02 15.74 -9.60
N ALA A 229 -5.84 15.16 -9.44
CA ALA A 229 -5.52 14.19 -8.40
C ALA A 229 -4.12 14.46 -7.85
N SER A 230 -4.03 15.41 -6.90
CA SER A 230 -2.76 15.88 -6.34
C SER A 230 -1.95 14.79 -5.61
N TYR A 231 -2.57 13.66 -5.29
CA TYR A 231 -1.91 12.49 -4.72
C TYR A 231 -1.18 11.63 -5.78
N LEU A 232 -1.36 11.89 -7.07
CA LEU A 232 -0.57 11.24 -8.13
C LEU A 232 0.79 11.93 -8.24
N VAL A 233 1.73 11.43 -7.44
CA VAL A 233 3.09 11.98 -7.30
C VAL A 233 4.13 11.02 -7.85
N THR A 234 5.29 11.56 -8.25
CA THR A 234 6.44 10.73 -8.60
C THR A 234 7.06 10.07 -7.37
N ILE A 235 7.53 8.83 -7.54
CA ILE A 235 8.37 8.18 -6.52
C ILE A 235 9.80 8.72 -6.67
N PRO A 236 10.39 9.30 -5.61
CA PRO A 236 11.75 9.84 -5.65
C PRO A 236 12.78 8.73 -5.93
N PRO A 237 14.00 9.08 -6.36
CA PRO A 237 15.10 8.13 -6.34
C PRO A 237 15.40 7.71 -4.89
N PRO A 238 15.89 6.47 -4.65
CA PRO A 238 16.16 5.99 -3.30
C PRO A 238 17.15 6.84 -2.49
N THR A 239 18.03 7.58 -3.17
CA THR A 239 19.00 8.50 -2.57
C THR A 239 18.36 9.68 -1.85
N ASP A 240 17.12 10.04 -2.22
CA ASP A 240 16.44 11.23 -1.72
C ASP A 240 15.49 10.92 -0.54
N LEU A 241 15.36 9.63 -0.19
CA LEU A 241 14.55 9.16 0.92
C LEU A 241 15.23 9.49 2.24
N ALA A 242 14.51 10.17 3.14
CA ALA A 242 14.99 10.50 4.49
C ALA A 242 15.23 9.27 5.37
N VAL A 243 14.64 8.12 5.01
CA VAL A 243 14.74 6.85 5.73
C VAL A 243 15.31 5.80 4.79
N GLN A 244 16.53 5.35 5.06
CA GLN A 244 17.15 4.23 4.34
C GLN A 244 16.94 2.94 5.14
N THR A 245 15.89 2.21 4.80
CA THR A 245 15.63 0.88 5.36
C THR A 245 15.35 -0.12 4.25
N CYS A 246 15.75 -1.36 4.48
CA CYS A 246 15.47 -2.47 3.57
C CYS A 246 15.08 -3.67 4.41
N TRP A 247 13.81 -4.06 4.32
CA TRP A 247 13.24 -5.14 5.12
C TRP A 247 13.12 -6.38 4.24
N PRO A 248 13.42 -7.57 4.78
CA PRO A 248 13.18 -8.80 4.03
C PRO A 248 11.70 -8.88 3.67
N LEU A 249 11.40 -9.38 2.48
CA LEU A 249 10.02 -9.62 2.10
C LEU A 249 9.38 -10.62 3.06
N PRO A 250 8.20 -10.32 3.63
CA PRO A 250 7.54 -11.21 4.56
C PRO A 250 7.15 -12.52 3.85
N ASN A 251 7.30 -13.63 4.58
CA ASN A 251 6.80 -14.93 4.14
C ASN A 251 5.26 -14.91 4.15
N ILE A 252 4.67 -15.56 3.15
CA ILE A 252 3.23 -15.77 3.12
C ILE A 252 2.88 -16.78 4.19
N GLN A 253 2.07 -16.35 5.14
CA GLN A 253 1.38 -17.24 6.06
C GLN A 253 -0.08 -17.32 5.61
N ASN A 254 -0.57 -18.54 5.40
CA ASN A 254 -1.95 -18.80 5.02
C ASN A 254 -2.61 -19.72 6.05
N THR A 255 -2.52 -19.31 7.31
CA THR A 255 -3.11 -20.05 8.43
C THR A 255 -4.57 -19.63 8.64
N GLN A 256 -5.30 -20.42 9.45
CA GLN A 256 -6.63 -20.02 9.90
C GLN A 256 -6.60 -18.74 10.74
N VAL A 257 -5.50 -18.47 11.46
CA VAL A 257 -5.29 -17.23 12.20
C VAL A 257 -5.20 -16.03 11.23
N ASP A 258 -4.39 -16.14 10.17
CA ASP A 258 -4.28 -15.08 9.16
C ASP A 258 -5.61 -14.86 8.40
N SER A 259 -6.36 -15.94 8.23
CA SER A 259 -7.69 -15.91 7.64
C SER A 259 -8.68 -15.07 8.47
N THR A 260 -8.67 -15.24 9.80
CA THR A 260 -9.48 -14.47 10.77
C THR A 260 -9.11 -13.00 10.77
N TRP A 261 -7.81 -12.69 10.83
CA TRP A 261 -7.30 -11.32 10.88
C TRP A 261 -7.13 -10.65 9.52
N ARG A 262 -7.63 -11.29 8.45
CA ARG A 262 -7.56 -10.83 7.06
C ARG A 262 -6.15 -10.53 6.53
N ARG A 263 -5.18 -11.30 7.01
CA ARG A 263 -3.76 -11.29 6.61
C ARG A 263 -3.42 -12.22 5.45
N SER A 264 -4.30 -13.17 5.14
CA SER A 264 -4.12 -14.15 4.07
C SER A 264 -4.15 -13.52 2.66
N PRO A 265 -3.41 -14.07 1.68
CA PRO A 265 -3.39 -13.56 0.30
C PRO A 265 -4.74 -13.50 -0.41
N ARG A 266 -5.74 -14.28 0.02
CA ARG A 266 -7.10 -14.19 -0.53
C ARG A 266 -7.72 -12.80 -0.37
N PHE A 267 -7.25 -12.01 0.61
CA PHE A 267 -7.70 -10.64 0.86
C PHE A 267 -6.93 -9.58 0.07
N ALA A 268 -5.92 -9.98 -0.71
CA ALA A 268 -5.16 -9.07 -1.57
C ALA A 268 -6.01 -8.53 -2.72
N LYS A 269 -6.86 -9.37 -3.34
CA LYS A 269 -7.66 -8.99 -4.51
C LYS A 269 -9.01 -8.35 -4.18
N GLY A 270 -9.44 -8.40 -2.92
CA GLY A 270 -10.72 -7.87 -2.48
C GLY A 270 -10.69 -6.39 -2.10
N ARG A 271 -11.87 -5.82 -1.83
CA ARG A 271 -11.97 -4.54 -1.13
C ARG A 271 -11.29 -4.68 0.23
N ASN A 272 -10.51 -3.67 0.60
CA ASN A 272 -9.90 -3.64 1.91
C ASN A 272 -11.00 -3.52 2.98
N ALA A 273 -11.13 -4.54 3.83
CA ALA A 273 -12.12 -4.57 4.91
C ALA A 273 -11.87 -3.49 5.96
N VAL A 274 -10.60 -3.11 6.13
CA VAL A 274 -10.21 -1.96 6.96
C VAL A 274 -10.84 -0.70 6.41
N LEU A 275 -10.89 -0.51 5.09
CA LEU A 275 -11.60 0.62 4.50
C LEU A 275 -13.11 0.57 4.74
N GLY A 276 -13.71 -0.62 4.82
CA GLY A 276 -15.12 -0.76 5.22
C GLY A 276 -15.34 -0.23 6.65
N SER A 277 -14.48 -0.63 7.58
CA SER A 277 -14.53 -0.20 8.98
C SER A 277 -14.21 1.30 9.11
N PHE A 278 -13.19 1.77 8.40
CA PHE A 278 -12.81 3.17 8.28
C PHE A 278 -13.91 4.04 7.67
N ASN A 279 -14.59 3.56 6.63
CA ASN A 279 -15.73 4.27 6.02
C ASN A 279 -16.98 4.23 6.93
N ALA A 280 -17.14 3.19 7.74
CA ALA A 280 -18.15 3.16 8.80
C ALA A 280 -17.84 4.24 9.86
N LEU A 281 -16.57 4.43 10.22
CA LEU A 281 -16.14 5.56 11.08
C LEU A 281 -16.44 6.92 10.41
N ARG A 282 -16.42 7.00 9.07
CA ARG A 282 -16.82 8.19 8.30
C ARG A 282 -18.35 8.43 8.27
N GLY A 283 -19.15 7.52 8.84
CA GLY A 283 -20.61 7.64 8.88
C GLY A 283 -21.32 7.22 7.58
N GLY A 284 -20.62 6.74 6.55
CA GLY A 284 -21.23 6.30 5.28
C GLY A 284 -22.24 7.28 4.63
N GLU A 285 -23.00 6.81 3.64
CA GLU A 285 -24.07 7.60 3.02
C GLU A 285 -25.32 7.73 3.91
N LYS A 286 -25.53 6.79 4.85
CA LYS A 286 -26.73 6.71 5.69
C LYS A 286 -26.56 7.26 7.13
N GLY A 287 -25.36 7.68 7.54
CA GLY A 287 -25.04 8.01 8.94
C GLY A 287 -24.30 9.35 9.12
N ARG A 288 -24.42 10.28 8.16
CA ARG A 288 -23.79 11.62 8.21
C ARG A 288 -24.12 12.44 9.46
N SER A 289 -25.14 12.06 10.23
CA SER A 289 -25.59 12.77 11.44
C SER A 289 -25.32 12.07 12.77
N TYR A 290 -24.78 10.84 12.78
CA TYR A 290 -24.71 10.03 14.02
C TYR A 290 -23.31 9.53 14.42
N HIS A 291 -22.28 9.67 13.58
CA HIS A 291 -20.94 9.14 13.87
C HIS A 291 -19.91 10.25 14.13
N ALA A 292 -19.31 10.29 15.32
CA ALA A 292 -18.34 11.32 15.75
C ALA A 292 -17.29 11.74 14.74
N LEU A 293 -16.78 10.72 14.04
CA LEU A 293 -15.60 10.85 13.20
C LEU A 293 -15.97 11.34 11.79
N TRP A 294 -17.24 11.59 11.49
CA TRP A 294 -17.69 12.04 10.17
C TRP A 294 -17.09 13.39 9.75
N LYS A 295 -16.81 14.29 10.73
CA LYS A 295 -16.14 15.59 10.51
C LYS A 295 -14.64 15.57 10.79
N VAL A 296 -14.06 14.45 11.17
CA VAL A 296 -12.63 14.39 11.52
C VAL A 296 -11.80 14.39 10.24
N ASP A 297 -10.69 15.13 10.24
CA ASP A 297 -9.76 15.12 9.12
C ASP A 297 -9.09 13.74 9.03
N PHE A 298 -9.55 12.95 8.05
CA PHE A 298 -9.04 11.61 7.79
C PHE A 298 -7.57 11.57 7.38
N LYS A 299 -6.97 12.72 7.05
CA LYS A 299 -5.52 12.85 6.88
C LYS A 299 -4.74 12.39 8.12
N ALA A 300 -5.27 12.58 9.32
CA ALA A 300 -4.63 12.09 10.55
C ALA A 300 -4.51 10.56 10.55
N PHE A 301 -5.57 9.86 10.14
CA PHE A 301 -5.57 8.40 10.05
C PHE A 301 -4.68 7.88 8.92
N ARG A 302 -4.65 8.57 7.77
CA ARG A 302 -3.71 8.26 6.69
C ARG A 302 -2.26 8.44 7.12
N ARG A 303 -1.96 9.49 7.90
CA ARG A 303 -0.62 9.68 8.48
C ARG A 303 -0.18 8.52 9.36
N LEU A 304 -1.11 7.81 10.00
CA LEU A 304 -0.84 6.62 10.79
C LEU A 304 -0.80 5.32 9.97
N GLY A 305 -1.05 5.36 8.65
CA GLY A 305 -1.04 4.19 7.78
C GLY A 305 -2.31 3.34 7.82
N ILE A 306 -3.38 3.79 8.49
CA ILE A 306 -4.58 2.99 8.79
C ILE A 306 -5.21 2.32 7.55
N PRO A 307 -5.35 2.99 6.39
CA PRO A 307 -5.81 2.34 5.16
C PRO A 307 -4.98 1.15 4.66
N LEU A 308 -3.77 0.95 5.16
CA LEU A 308 -2.87 -0.14 4.77
C LEU A 308 -2.92 -1.32 5.74
N TRP A 309 -3.25 -1.05 6.99
CA TRP A 309 -3.18 -1.98 8.13
C TRP A 309 -4.10 -3.17 8.00
N ASP A 310 -3.68 -4.30 8.60
CA ASP A 310 -4.55 -5.47 8.75
C ASP A 310 -5.49 -5.33 9.96
N MET A 311 -6.44 -6.27 10.10
CA MET A 311 -7.42 -6.19 11.19
C MET A 311 -6.77 -6.44 12.56
N TRP A 312 -5.66 -7.18 12.62
CA TRP A 312 -4.94 -7.44 13.86
C TRP A 312 -4.30 -6.15 14.38
N ARG A 313 -3.64 -5.38 13.51
CA ARG A 313 -3.06 -4.10 13.89
C ARG A 313 -4.13 -3.09 14.33
N LEU A 314 -5.28 -3.06 13.66
CA LEU A 314 -6.39 -2.21 14.13
C LEU A 314 -6.95 -2.64 15.47
N TYR A 315 -7.02 -3.95 15.73
CA TYR A 315 -7.42 -4.49 17.02
C TYR A 315 -6.40 -4.12 18.12
N GLN A 316 -5.10 -4.24 17.86
CA GLN A 316 -4.04 -3.78 18.79
C GLN A 316 -4.18 -2.28 19.11
N MET A 317 -4.50 -1.47 18.10
CA MET A 317 -4.77 -0.04 18.25
C MET A 317 -6.10 0.30 18.93
N ARG A 318 -6.91 -0.71 19.31
CA ARG A 318 -8.27 -0.51 19.85
C ARG A 318 -9.14 0.36 18.94
N LEU A 319 -9.02 0.13 17.62
CA LEU A 319 -9.88 0.75 16.60
C LEU A 319 -10.91 -0.25 16.04
N MET A 320 -10.82 -1.50 16.48
CA MET A 320 -11.70 -2.58 16.06
C MET A 320 -11.91 -3.55 17.22
N ALA A 321 -13.17 -3.73 17.60
CA ALA A 321 -13.58 -4.78 18.53
C ALA A 321 -13.46 -6.17 17.90
N GLN A 322 -13.18 -7.18 18.72
CA GLN A 322 -13.23 -8.59 18.32
C GLN A 322 -14.21 -9.33 19.22
N SER A 323 -15.46 -9.46 18.75
CA SER A 323 -16.58 -9.96 19.57
C SER A 323 -16.50 -11.44 19.92
N ARG A 324 -15.68 -12.21 19.22
CA ARG A 324 -15.46 -13.64 19.48
C ARG A 324 -14.05 -13.86 19.95
N SER A 325 -13.87 -14.75 20.93
CA SER A 325 -12.54 -15.22 21.29
C SER A 325 -11.90 -15.93 20.10
N VAL A 326 -10.75 -15.45 19.65
CA VAL A 326 -10.00 -15.96 18.50
C VAL A 326 -8.52 -16.00 18.81
N LEU A 327 -7.79 -16.88 18.14
CA LEU A 327 -6.33 -16.91 18.23
C LEU A 327 -5.73 -15.68 17.55
N SER A 328 -4.86 -14.98 18.26
CA SER A 328 -4.01 -13.91 17.74
C SER A 328 -2.86 -14.49 16.89
N PRO A 329 -2.23 -13.66 16.03
CA PRO A 329 -0.99 -14.04 15.35
C PRO A 329 0.17 -14.43 16.29
N ARG A 330 0.07 -14.10 17.58
CA ARG A 330 1.05 -14.46 18.62
C ARG A 330 0.74 -15.76 19.34
N GLY A 331 -0.38 -16.42 19.00
CA GLY A 331 -0.78 -17.71 19.57
C GLY A 331 -1.68 -17.62 20.82
N ASN A 332 -1.93 -16.42 21.35
CA ASN A 332 -2.84 -16.23 22.50
C ASN A 332 -4.29 -16.05 22.04
N LEU A 333 -5.26 -16.49 22.83
CA LEU A 333 -6.67 -16.16 22.63
C LEU A 333 -6.95 -14.72 23.04
N VAL A 334 -7.67 -13.98 22.19
CA VAL A 334 -8.02 -12.57 22.37
C VAL A 334 -9.47 -12.31 21.93
N GLY A 335 -10.07 -11.23 22.41
CA GLY A 335 -11.46 -10.87 22.13
C GLY A 335 -12.48 -11.69 22.93
N GLY A 336 -13.76 -11.53 22.60
CA GLY A 336 -14.89 -12.12 23.32
C GLY A 336 -15.60 -11.14 24.26
N GLU A 337 -16.60 -11.63 24.99
CA GLU A 337 -17.41 -10.83 25.91
C GLU A 337 -16.60 -10.23 27.07
N SER A 338 -15.50 -10.88 27.47
CA SER A 338 -14.60 -10.38 28.51
C SER A 338 -13.79 -9.14 28.12
N GLU A 339 -13.73 -8.82 26.83
CA GLU A 339 -13.08 -7.60 26.31
C GLU A 339 -14.07 -6.53 25.86
N GLN A 340 -15.38 -6.77 26.01
CA GLN A 340 -16.36 -5.71 25.78
C GLN A 340 -16.16 -4.63 26.82
N THR A 341 -15.68 -3.48 26.36
CA THR A 341 -15.71 -2.26 27.16
C THR A 341 -17.16 -1.82 27.33
N GLU A 342 -17.49 -1.14 28.44
CA GLU A 342 -18.82 -0.51 28.66
C GLU A 342 -19.19 0.54 27.57
N TRP A 343 -18.24 0.86 26.70
CA TRP A 343 -18.36 1.85 25.64
C TRP A 343 -19.10 1.31 24.41
N PRO A 344 -19.77 2.19 23.64
CA PRO A 344 -20.35 1.81 22.36
C PRO A 344 -19.27 1.22 21.44
N PRO A 345 -19.54 0.12 20.71
CA PRO A 345 -18.53 -0.67 19.99
C PRO A 345 -17.84 0.05 18.82
N TRP A 346 -18.13 1.33 18.58
CA TRP A 346 -17.61 2.13 17.48
C TRP A 346 -16.49 3.12 17.86
N ILE A 347 -16.20 3.36 19.15
CA ILE A 347 -15.08 4.21 19.59
C ILE A 347 -14.44 3.65 20.87
N GLU A 348 -13.32 2.94 20.72
CA GLU A 348 -12.55 2.40 21.85
C GLU A 348 -11.28 3.25 22.15
N ALA A 349 -10.80 4.07 21.19
CA ALA A 349 -9.59 4.89 21.32
C ALA A 349 -9.61 6.16 20.46
N TYR A 350 -8.85 7.20 20.86
CA TYR A 350 -8.50 8.35 20.01
C TYR A 350 -6.99 8.64 20.04
N VAL A 351 -6.51 9.27 18.96
CA VAL A 351 -5.10 9.70 18.78
C VAL A 351 -5.03 11.22 18.76
#